data_AF-A0A9D0TK22-F1
#
_entry.id   AF-A0A9D0TK22-F1
#
_cell.length_a   1.000
_cell.length_b   1.000
_cell.length_c   1.000
_cell.angle_alpha   90.00
_cell.angle_beta   90.00
_cell.angle_gamma   90.00
#
_symmetry.space_group_name_H-M   'P 1'
#
loop_
_entity.id
_entity.type
_entity.pdbx_description
1 polymer ?
#
loop_
_entity_poly.entity_id
_entity_poly.type
_entity_poly.pdbx_seq_one_letter_code
_entity_poly.pdbx_strand_id
1 'polypeptide(L)'
;MMLRSVLLLLTAVFFTAPVLADNGVINLPSANGYEDTVQKFKSALATKGLKPAFELDHQANAKRVGLMMHKACLILFGNPKMGTPLMEASPTIGLDLPLKVLIWEDHAGKVFVTYNDPGYL
;
A
#
# COMPACT_ATOMS: atom_id res chain seq x y z
N MET A 1 -26.95 -29.23 -59.45
CA MET A 1 -25.89 -28.26 -59.80
C MET A 1 -26.26 -26.93 -59.15
N MET A 2 -25.33 -26.33 -58.39
CA MET A 2 -25.36 -24.98 -57.78
C MET A 2 -26.22 -24.86 -56.50
N LEU A 3 -25.73 -25.00 -55.26
CA LEU A 3 -24.63 -24.37 -54.47
C LEU A 3 -25.08 -23.07 -53.76
N ARG A 4 -24.74 -22.98 -52.45
CA ARG A 4 -24.57 -21.76 -51.59
C ARG A 4 -25.83 -21.28 -50.84
N SER A 5 -25.88 -21.05 -49.52
CA SER A 5 -24.87 -20.98 -48.45
C SER A 5 -25.56 -21.12 -47.08
N VAL A 6 -24.95 -21.88 -46.16
CA VAL A 6 -25.31 -21.90 -44.73
C VAL A 6 -24.51 -20.78 -44.05
N LEU A 7 -25.21 -19.78 -43.49
CA LEU A 7 -24.59 -18.72 -42.70
C LEU A 7 -24.54 -19.17 -41.23
N LEU A 8 -23.43 -19.77 -40.82
CA LEU A 8 -23.15 -20.12 -39.43
C LEU A 8 -22.66 -18.85 -38.71
N LEU A 9 -23.52 -18.22 -37.91
CA LEU A 9 -23.13 -17.07 -37.09
C LEU A 9 -22.35 -17.60 -35.87
N LEU A 10 -21.02 -17.54 -35.94
CA LEU A 10 -20.13 -17.90 -34.84
C LEU A 10 -20.09 -16.72 -33.85
N THR A 11 -20.97 -16.72 -32.84
CA THR A 11 -20.87 -15.77 -31.72
C THR A 11 -19.68 -16.18 -30.85
N ALA A 12 -18.55 -15.51 -31.02
CA ALA A 12 -17.42 -15.59 -30.10
C ALA A 12 -17.83 -14.94 -28.77
N VAL A 13 -18.12 -15.77 -27.76
CA VAL A 13 -18.26 -15.31 -26.38
C VAL A 13 -16.85 -15.02 -25.87
N PHE A 14 -16.46 -13.75 -25.86
CA PHE A 14 -15.26 -13.31 -25.17
C PHE A 14 -15.49 -13.44 -23.66
N PHE A 15 -14.99 -14.52 -23.07
CA PHE A 15 -14.81 -14.59 -21.62
C PHE A 15 -13.66 -13.64 -21.25
N THR A 16 -13.98 -12.40 -20.90
CA THR A 16 -13.04 -11.54 -20.18
C THR A 16 -12.95 -12.08 -18.76
N ALA A 17 -11.87 -12.80 -18.45
CA ALA A 17 -11.53 -13.06 -17.05
C ALA A 17 -11.34 -11.69 -16.35
N PRO A 18 -11.88 -11.48 -15.13
CA PRO A 18 -11.53 -10.30 -14.38
C PRO A 18 -10.03 -10.38 -14.10
N VAL A 19 -9.26 -9.46 -14.66
CA VAL A 19 -7.93 -9.18 -14.13
C VAL A 19 -8.18 -8.71 -12.72
N LEU A 20 -7.76 -9.50 -11.72
CA LEU A 20 -7.63 -9.03 -10.35
C LEU A 20 -6.69 -7.83 -10.42
N ALA A 21 -7.26 -6.62 -10.38
CA ALA A 21 -6.49 -5.40 -10.35
C ALA A 21 -5.63 -5.44 -9.08
N ASP A 22 -4.31 -5.50 -9.27
CA ASP A 22 -3.39 -5.15 -8.21
C ASP A 22 -3.58 -3.67 -7.95
N ASN A 23 -4.14 -3.33 -6.79
CA ASN A 23 -4.47 -1.95 -6.45
C ASN A 23 -3.22 -1.15 -6.01
N GLY A 24 -2.01 -1.70 -6.19
CA GLY A 24 -0.74 -1.05 -5.87
C GLY A 24 -0.49 -0.97 -4.36
N VAL A 25 -1.20 -1.78 -3.56
CA VAL A 25 -1.17 -1.73 -2.10
C VAL A 25 -1.00 -3.14 -1.55
N ILE A 26 0.06 -3.35 -0.78
CA ILE A 26 0.31 -4.58 -0.05
C ILE A 26 -0.25 -4.43 1.36
N ASN A 27 -1.07 -5.39 1.79
CA ASN A 27 -1.67 -5.41 3.12
C ASN A 27 -1.33 -6.70 3.86
N LEU A 28 -0.50 -6.61 4.91
CA LEU A 28 -0.02 -7.77 5.65
C LEU A 28 -0.63 -7.82 7.06
N PRO A 29 -1.24 -8.94 7.48
CA PRO A 29 -1.69 -9.08 8.86
C PRO A 29 -0.47 -9.22 9.80
N SER A 30 -0.52 -8.55 10.96
CA SER A 30 0.44 -8.76 12.04
C SER A 30 -0.04 -9.87 12.96
N ALA A 31 0.90 -10.69 13.44
CA ALA A 31 0.65 -11.66 14.51
C ALA A 31 0.73 -11.04 15.91
N ASN A 32 0.95 -9.72 16.02
CA ASN A 32 1.15 -9.00 17.27
C ASN A 32 0.08 -7.91 17.45
N GLY A 33 -0.05 -7.41 18.68
CA GLY A 33 -0.84 -6.21 18.96
C GLY A 33 -0.29 -4.96 18.29
N TYR A 34 -1.07 -3.88 18.33
CA TYR A 34 -0.77 -2.65 17.60
C TYR A 34 0.56 -2.01 18.05
N GLU A 35 0.72 -1.76 19.35
CA GLU A 35 1.91 -1.13 19.92
C GLU A 35 3.18 -1.95 19.62
N ASP A 36 3.10 -3.28 19.78
CA ASP A 36 4.20 -4.19 19.48
C ASP A 36 4.56 -4.17 17.99
N THR A 37 3.56 -4.10 17.10
CA THR A 37 3.78 -4.04 15.65
C THR A 37 4.49 -2.75 15.27
N VAL A 38 4.05 -1.61 15.81
CA VAL A 38 4.71 -0.30 15.62
C VAL A 38 6.17 -0.36 16.11
N GLN A 39 6.40 -0.86 17.32
CA GLN A 39 7.75 -0.89 17.89
C GLN A 39 8.68 -1.86 17.15
N LYS A 40 8.18 -3.03 16.72
CA LYS A 40 8.93 -3.99 15.92
C LYS A 40 9.29 -3.40 14.55
N PHE A 41 8.37 -2.68 13.91
CA PHE A 41 8.66 -2.01 12.65
C PHE A 41 9.76 -0.95 12.81
N LYS A 42 9.65 -0.08 13.82
CA LYS A 42 10.69 0.94 14.11
C LYS A 42 12.04 0.31 14.44
N SER A 43 12.05 -0.81 15.17
CA SER A 43 13.27 -1.57 15.45
C SER A 43 13.87 -2.15 14.16
N ALA A 44 13.05 -2.67 13.26
CA ALA A 44 13.50 -3.19 11.96
C ALA A 44 14.06 -2.10 11.03
N LEU A 45 13.56 -0.85 11.14
CA LEU A 45 14.20 0.30 10.48
C LEU A 45 15.58 0.57 11.09
N ALA A 46 15.67 0.58 12.42
CA ALA A 46 16.91 0.88 13.13
C ALA A 46 18.02 -0.15 12.83
N THR A 47 17.70 -1.44 12.71
CA THR A 47 18.68 -2.48 12.32
C THR A 47 19.23 -2.28 10.90
N LYS A 48 18.48 -1.58 10.04
CA LYS A 48 18.91 -1.17 8.69
C LYS A 48 19.60 0.20 8.67
N GLY A 49 19.88 0.80 9.84
CA GLY A 49 20.44 2.14 9.95
C GLY A 49 19.48 3.25 9.51
N LEU A 50 18.19 2.94 9.40
CA LEU A 50 17.15 3.90 9.04
C LEU A 50 16.48 4.43 10.30
N LYS A 51 15.97 5.66 10.22
CA LYS A 51 15.09 6.26 11.22
C LYS A 51 13.80 6.69 10.54
N PRO A 52 12.65 6.66 11.24
CA PRO A 52 11.48 7.39 10.79
C PRO A 52 11.85 8.85 10.50
N ALA A 53 11.50 9.32 9.31
CA ALA A 53 11.55 10.73 8.97
C ALA A 53 10.37 11.48 9.59
N PHE A 54 9.21 10.82 9.68
CA PHE A 54 7.99 11.35 10.26
C PHE A 54 7.08 10.20 10.73
N GLU A 55 6.33 10.46 11.79
CA GLU A 55 5.30 9.56 12.31
C GLU A 55 4.01 10.37 12.53
N LEU A 56 2.89 9.89 11.97
CA LEU A 56 1.59 10.54 12.04
C LEU A 56 0.58 9.63 12.71
N ASP A 57 0.16 10.01 13.92
CA ASP A 57 -0.91 9.33 14.64
C ASP A 57 -2.28 9.84 14.18
N HIS A 58 -2.97 9.04 13.37
CA HIS A 58 -4.29 9.38 12.85
C HIS A 58 -5.37 9.32 13.94
N GLN A 59 -5.24 8.43 14.93
CA GLN A 59 -6.19 8.35 16.05
C GLN A 59 -6.12 9.62 16.90
N ALA A 60 -4.91 10.08 17.23
CA ALA A 60 -4.72 11.32 17.97
C ALA A 60 -5.25 12.53 17.18
N ASN A 61 -5.07 12.54 15.86
CA ASN A 61 -5.61 13.58 14.99
C ASN A 61 -7.14 13.61 14.97
N ALA A 62 -7.80 12.45 14.85
CA ALA A 62 -9.25 12.34 14.94
C ALA A 62 -9.77 12.83 16.29
N LYS A 63 -9.13 12.41 17.39
CA LYS A 63 -9.49 12.83 18.75
C LYS A 63 -9.42 14.35 18.94
N ARG A 64 -8.44 15.02 18.32
CA ARG A 64 -8.26 16.49 18.41
C ARG A 64 -9.45 17.26 17.83
N VAL A 65 -10.17 16.67 16.88
CA VAL A 65 -11.36 17.27 16.26
C VAL A 65 -12.67 16.62 16.74
N GLY A 66 -12.64 15.93 17.88
CA GLY A 66 -13.83 15.33 18.50
C GLY A 66 -14.34 14.06 17.82
N LEU A 67 -13.55 13.45 16.94
CA LEU A 67 -13.88 12.20 16.27
C LEU A 67 -13.22 11.00 16.96
N MET A 68 -13.83 9.83 16.81
CA MET A 68 -13.26 8.55 17.24
C MET A 68 -12.74 7.79 16.03
N MET A 69 -11.59 7.14 16.20
CA MET A 69 -10.97 6.28 15.18
C MET A 69 -10.21 5.15 15.88
N HIS A 70 -10.16 3.98 15.24
CA HIS A 70 -9.26 2.91 15.65
C HIS A 70 -7.79 3.32 15.55
N LYS A 71 -6.91 2.55 16.17
CA LYS A 71 -5.48 2.85 16.18
C LYS A 71 -4.94 2.82 14.74
N ALA A 72 -4.27 3.89 14.33
CA ALA A 72 -3.65 4.00 13.02
C ALA A 72 -2.48 4.99 13.05
N CYS A 73 -1.30 4.56 12.62
CA CYS A 73 -0.10 5.38 12.53
C CYS A 73 0.57 5.21 11.17
N LEU A 74 0.84 6.33 10.51
CA LEU A 74 1.62 6.37 9.27
C LEU A 74 3.08 6.70 9.61
N ILE A 75 4.00 5.85 9.19
CA ILE A 75 5.44 6.02 9.40
C ILE A 75 6.11 6.23 8.05
N LEU A 76 6.76 7.38 7.88
CA LEU A 76 7.55 7.73 6.69
C LEU A 76 9.02 7.44 6.96
N PHE A 77 9.69 6.76 6.03
CA PHE A 77 11.08 6.35 6.17
C PHE A 77 11.74 6.18 4.81
N GLY A 78 13.06 6.33 4.74
CA GLY A 78 13.79 6.15 3.50
C GLY A 78 15.27 6.46 3.65
N ASN A 79 16.02 6.18 2.59
CA ASN A 79 17.45 6.50 2.51
C ASN A 79 17.65 7.58 1.43
N PRO A 80 18.02 8.82 1.80
CA PRO A 80 18.28 9.88 0.83
C PRO A 80 19.33 9.49 -0.23
N LYS A 81 20.32 8.66 0.12
CA LYS A 81 21.32 8.16 -0.85
C LYS A 81 20.69 7.35 -2.00
N MET A 82 19.54 6.72 -1.75
CA MET A 82 18.79 5.97 -2.75
C MET A 82 17.71 6.81 -3.40
N GLY A 83 17.01 7.65 -2.61
CA GLY A 83 15.86 8.42 -3.09
C GLY A 83 16.24 9.64 -3.95
N THR A 84 17.32 10.35 -3.62
CA THR A 84 17.70 11.57 -4.33
C THR A 84 18.00 11.32 -5.82
N PRO A 85 18.79 10.30 -6.21
CA PRO A 85 18.99 10.00 -7.64
C PRO A 85 17.68 9.72 -8.40
N LEU A 86 16.68 9.12 -7.75
CA LEU A 86 15.37 8.88 -8.36
C LEU A 86 14.62 10.20 -8.57
N MET A 87 14.65 11.10 -7.59
CA MET A 87 14.03 12.44 -7.70
C MET A 87 14.72 13.33 -8.73
N GLU A 88 16.04 13.21 -8.90
CA GLU A 88 16.76 13.91 -9.98
C GLU A 88 16.37 13.36 -11.37
N ALA A 89 16.19 12.05 -11.50
CA ALA A 89 15.78 11.42 -12.74
C ALA A 89 14.31 11.67 -13.09
N SER A 90 13.44 11.72 -12.08
CA SER A 90 12.00 11.97 -12.21
C SER A 90 11.48 12.71 -10.97
N PRO A 91 11.38 14.06 -11.02
CA PRO A 91 10.97 14.85 -9.85
C PRO A 91 9.60 14.46 -9.28
N THR A 92 8.69 13.94 -10.10
CA THR A 92 7.34 13.55 -9.67
C THR A 92 7.33 12.37 -8.70
N ILE A 93 8.37 11.52 -8.68
CA ILE A 93 8.48 10.43 -7.69
C ILE A 93 8.60 10.97 -6.25
N GLY A 94 8.92 12.26 -6.08
CA GLY A 94 8.88 12.94 -4.79
C GLY A 94 7.48 13.04 -4.16
N LEU A 95 6.41 12.78 -4.90
CA LEU A 95 5.06 12.60 -4.33
C LEU A 95 4.94 11.30 -3.52
N ASP A 96 5.73 10.29 -3.89
CA ASP A 96 5.68 8.96 -3.31
C ASP A 96 6.83 8.67 -2.35
N LEU A 97 7.95 9.40 -2.48
CA LEU A 97 9.07 9.36 -1.55
C LEU A 97 8.93 10.41 -0.43
N PRO A 98 9.44 10.12 0.79
CA PRO A 98 10.00 8.84 1.22
C PRO A 98 8.92 7.74 1.32
N LEU A 99 9.35 6.48 1.39
CA LEU A 99 8.43 5.36 1.54
C LEU A 99 7.59 5.51 2.81
N LYS A 100 6.37 4.96 2.77
CA LYS A 100 5.38 5.07 3.82
C LYS A 100 4.80 3.70 4.17
N VAL A 101 4.62 3.44 5.46
CA VAL A 101 3.85 2.30 5.96
C VAL A 101 2.75 2.80 6.88
N LEU A 102 1.54 2.26 6.73
CA LEU A 102 0.42 2.44 7.63
C LEU A 102 0.30 1.19 8.51
N ILE A 103 0.42 1.37 9.82
CA ILE A 103 0.12 0.33 10.80
C ILE A 103 -1.23 0.69 11.41
N TRP A 104 -2.21 -0.20 11.34
CA TRP A 104 -3.57 0.09 11.78
C TRP A 104 -4.29 -1.13 12.33
N GLU A 105 -5.31 -0.88 13.13
CA GLU A 105 -6.19 -1.87 13.74
C GLU A 105 -7.59 -1.78 13.14
N ASP A 106 -8.17 -2.91 12.73
CA ASP A 106 -9.55 -2.97 12.24
C ASP A 106 -10.59 -3.08 13.37
N HIS A 107 -11.87 -3.13 13.00
CA HIS A 107 -12.97 -3.24 13.96
C HIS A 107 -13.00 -4.55 14.76
N ALA A 108 -12.29 -5.59 14.30
CA ALA A 108 -12.17 -6.86 15.00
C ALA A 108 -10.92 -6.93 15.90
N GLY A 109 -10.15 -5.83 15.99
CA GLY A 109 -8.89 -5.77 16.73
C GLY A 109 -7.72 -6.41 15.99
N LYS A 110 -7.86 -6.71 14.70
CA LYS A 110 -6.78 -7.27 13.89
C LYS A 110 -5.87 -6.15 13.41
N VAL A 111 -4.57 -6.37 13.55
CA VAL A 111 -3.54 -5.39 13.21
C VAL A 111 -2.97 -5.69 11.82
N PHE A 112 -2.74 -4.64 11.06
CA PHE A 112 -2.21 -4.71 9.71
C PHE A 112 -1.00 -3.78 9.53
N VAL A 113 -0.13 -4.18 8.62
CA VAL A 113 0.99 -3.39 8.09
C VAL A 113 0.73 -3.24 6.60
N THR A 114 0.37 -2.03 6.17
CA THR A 114 -0.04 -1.71 4.81
C THR A 114 0.93 -0.71 4.18
N TYR A 115 1.35 -0.94 2.95
CA TYR A 115 2.24 -0.02 2.21
C TYR A 115 1.98 -0.12 0.71
N ASN A 116 2.37 0.91 -0.03
CA ASN A 116 2.31 0.87 -1.50
C ASN A 116 3.32 -0.14 -2.02
N ASP A 117 2.93 -0.97 -3.00
CA ASP A 117 3.89 -1.83 -3.69
C ASP A 117 4.96 -0.96 -4.36
N PRO A 118 6.26 -1.12 -4.04
CA PRO A 118 7.32 -0.34 -4.68
C PRO A 118 7.37 -0.49 -6.20
N GLY A 119 6.87 -1.59 -6.76
CA GLY A 119 6.75 -1.78 -8.21
C GLY A 119 5.64 -0.97 -8.86
N TYR A 120 4.74 -0.39 -8.06
CA TYR A 120 3.67 0.51 -8.51
C TYR A 120 4.07 2.00 -8.43
N LEU A 121 5.19 2.32 -7.76
CA LEU A 121 5.70 3.68 -7.55
C LEU A 121 6.65 4.17 -8.66
#